data_AF-J2W0X3-F1
#
_entry.id   AF-J2W0X3-F1
#
_cell.length_a   1.000
_cell.length_b   1.000
_cell.length_c   1.000
_cell.angle_alpha   90.00
_cell.angle_beta   90.00
_cell.angle_gamma   90.00
#
_symmetry.space_group_name_H-M   'P 1'
#
loop_
_entity.id
_entity.type
_entity.pdbx_description
1 polymer ?
#
loop_
_entity_poly.entity_id
_entity_poly.type
_entity_poly.pdbx_seq_one_letter_code
_entity_poly.pdbx_strand_id
1 'polypeptide(L)'
;MAGMWKNGFVIAMAAEFSFAAYHRPISIRRKTRRWIIVSRCGPGSEFITIASAAGRVEPHADAPIGLAPINTAVGILLSQTAEDLTFLMVRQPPTHFPIAGAFLPTDGYCRIFESQGSFRLRSEGRHAHGARRPDSHVRSDLPDPAPNARRALGWHIEAVKHNWVGEFIS
;
A
#
# COMPACT_ATOMS: atom_id res chain seq x y z
N MET A 1 10.02 -20.62 -10.41
CA MET A 1 9.77 -19.45 -9.55
C MET A 1 8.34 -19.40 -8.99
N ALA A 2 7.59 -20.51 -8.97
CA ALA A 2 6.27 -20.52 -8.35
C ALA A 2 6.40 -20.59 -6.82
N GLY A 3 5.88 -19.60 -6.10
CA GLY A 3 5.80 -19.60 -4.63
C GLY A 3 6.78 -18.68 -3.88
N MET A 4 7.76 -18.05 -4.54
CA MET A 4 8.74 -17.18 -3.85
C MET A 4 8.11 -15.93 -3.21
N TRP A 5 6.96 -15.50 -3.72
CA TRP A 5 6.16 -14.38 -3.19
C TRP A 5 5.19 -14.79 -2.07
N LYS A 6 5.15 -16.08 -1.73
CA LYS A 6 4.37 -16.59 -0.59
C LYS A 6 5.05 -16.28 0.76
N ASN A 7 6.33 -15.95 0.72
CA ASN A 7 7.16 -15.62 1.87
C ASN A 7 7.35 -14.10 1.99
N GLY A 8 8.24 -13.68 2.91
CA GLY A 8 8.59 -12.28 3.11
C GLY A 8 9.35 -11.68 1.93
N PHE A 9 9.08 -10.42 1.62
CA PHE A 9 9.83 -9.68 0.61
C PHE A 9 9.79 -8.18 0.88
N VAL A 10 10.73 -7.45 0.29
CA VAL A 10 10.76 -5.99 0.19
C VAL A 10 11.15 -5.65 -1.25
N ILE A 11 10.30 -4.92 -1.96
CA ILE A 11 10.51 -4.58 -3.38
C ILE A 11 10.13 -3.12 -3.65
N ALA A 12 10.76 -2.52 -4.66
CA ALA A 12 10.30 -1.25 -5.21
C ALA A 12 9.34 -1.49 -6.38
N MET A 13 8.28 -0.70 -6.45
CA MET A 13 7.33 -0.72 -7.55
C MET A 13 7.10 0.68 -8.09
N ALA A 14 7.01 0.79 -9.41
CA ALA A 14 6.56 1.99 -10.09
C ALA A 14 5.03 2.01 -10.04
N ALA A 15 4.45 2.99 -9.35
CA ALA A 15 3.00 3.05 -9.11
C ALA A 15 2.35 4.26 -9.79
N GLU A 16 1.20 4.02 -10.43
CA GLU A 16 0.23 5.04 -10.81
C GLU A 16 -0.85 5.14 -9.73
N PHE A 17 -0.96 6.30 -9.10
CA PHE A 17 -2.02 6.65 -8.17
C PHE A 17 -3.10 7.44 -8.89
N SER A 18 -4.33 6.94 -8.87
CA SER A 18 -5.52 7.68 -9.27
C SER A 18 -6.30 8.09 -8.02
N PHE A 19 -6.39 9.39 -7.76
CA PHE A 19 -7.13 9.95 -6.64
C PHE A 19 -8.54 10.35 -7.08
N ALA A 20 -9.54 9.91 -6.34
CA ALA A 20 -10.96 10.17 -6.58
C ALA A 20 -11.62 10.82 -5.36
N ALA A 21 -12.83 11.34 -5.56
CA ALA A 21 -13.65 11.82 -4.45
C ALA A 21 -14.02 10.65 -3.51
N TYR A 22 -13.96 10.87 -2.19
CA TYR A 22 -14.27 9.82 -1.20
C TYR A 22 -15.63 9.13 -1.43
N HIS A 23 -16.71 9.91 -1.62
CA HIS A 23 -18.06 9.37 -1.85
C HIS A 23 -18.36 9.01 -3.32
N ARG A 24 -17.46 9.34 -4.26
CA ARG A 24 -17.61 9.00 -5.69
C ARG A 24 -16.29 8.45 -6.22
N PRO A 25 -15.91 7.22 -5.86
CA PRO A 25 -14.60 6.64 -6.16
C PRO A 25 -14.35 6.42 -7.67
N ILE A 26 -15.40 6.47 -8.50
CA ILE A 26 -15.31 6.44 -9.96
C ILE A 26 -14.89 7.79 -10.57
N SER A 27 -15.07 8.89 -9.85
CA SER A 27 -14.74 10.24 -10.33
C SER A 27 -13.28 10.57 -10.03
N ILE A 28 -12.37 10.08 -10.89
CA ILE A 28 -10.93 10.36 -10.79
C ILE A 28 -10.68 11.86 -11.01
N ARG A 29 -10.04 12.50 -10.04
CA ARG A 29 -9.71 13.94 -10.04
C ARG A 29 -8.27 14.20 -10.47
N ARG A 30 -7.36 13.27 -10.15
CA ARG A 30 -5.93 13.42 -10.39
C ARG A 30 -5.25 12.06 -10.56
N LYS A 31 -4.30 11.99 -11.48
CA LYS A 31 -3.33 10.90 -11.56
C LYS A 31 -1.92 11.38 -11.24
N THR A 32 -1.11 10.54 -10.62
CA THR A 32 0.32 10.81 -10.40
C THR A 32 1.09 9.50 -10.41
N ARG A 33 2.33 9.54 -10.89
CA ARG A 33 3.24 8.40 -10.82
C ARG A 33 4.27 8.61 -9.70
N ARG A 34 4.51 7.58 -8.90
CA ARG A 34 5.42 7.62 -7.74
C ARG A 34 6.02 6.25 -7.47
N TRP A 35 7.22 6.25 -6.90
CA TRP A 35 7.80 5.02 -6.35
C TRP A 35 7.06 4.63 -5.07
N ILE A 36 6.82 3.33 -4.93
CA ILE A 36 6.40 2.73 -3.68
C ILE A 36 7.36 1.62 -3.27
N ILE A 37 7.53 1.43 -1.97
CA ILE A 37 8.19 0.27 -1.39
C ILE A 37 7.08 -0.63 -0.86
N VAL A 38 7.08 -1.88 -1.30
CA VAL A 38 6.08 -2.88 -0.90
C VAL A 38 6.81 -3.97 -0.13
N SER A 39 6.36 -4.25 1.09
CA SER A 39 6.95 -5.28 1.93
C SER A 39 5.91 -6.23 2.48
N ARG A 40 6.07 -7.52 2.19
CA ARG A 40 5.34 -8.60 2.86
C ARG A 40 6.18 -9.10 4.03
N CYS A 41 5.59 -9.14 5.22
CA CYS A 41 6.32 -9.38 6.46
C CYS A 41 5.40 -9.91 7.56
N GLY A 42 5.97 -10.17 8.73
CA GLY A 42 5.31 -10.81 9.86
C GLY A 42 5.73 -12.29 10.00
N PRO A 43 5.57 -12.89 11.19
CA PRO A 43 5.95 -14.29 11.45
C PRO A 43 5.38 -15.30 10.45
N GLY A 44 4.17 -15.06 9.93
CA GLY A 44 3.50 -15.88 8.93
C GLY A 44 3.39 -15.21 7.55
N SER A 45 4.17 -14.13 7.30
CA SER A 45 4.01 -13.29 6.10
C SER A 45 2.57 -12.79 5.95
N GLU A 46 1.93 -12.46 7.07
CA GLU A 46 0.52 -12.10 7.16
C GLU A 46 0.28 -10.60 6.95
N PHE A 47 1.32 -9.77 6.95
CA PHE A 47 1.20 -8.33 6.75
C PHE A 47 1.75 -7.91 5.39
N ILE A 48 1.09 -6.92 4.79
CA ILE A 48 1.62 -6.13 3.68
C ILE A 48 1.78 -4.68 4.12
N THR A 49 2.87 -4.05 3.72
CA THR A 49 3.05 -2.61 3.85
C THR A 49 3.25 -2.00 2.48
N ILE A 50 2.61 -0.86 2.24
CA ILE A 50 2.71 -0.09 1.00
C ILE A 50 3.14 1.32 1.39
N ALA A 51 4.43 1.59 1.24
CA ALA A 51 5.01 2.87 1.56
C ALA A 51 5.20 3.71 0.31
N SER A 52 4.65 4.91 0.29
CA SER A 52 5.05 5.94 -0.68
C SER A 52 6.51 6.33 -0.44
N ALA A 53 7.29 6.50 -1.52
CA ALA A 53 8.69 6.90 -1.45
C ALA A 53 8.96 8.18 -2.24
N ALA A 54 10.05 8.88 -1.88
CA ALA A 54 10.51 10.04 -2.63
C ALA A 54 11.03 9.63 -4.02
N GLY A 55 10.85 10.49 -5.02
CA GLY A 55 11.33 10.25 -6.38
C GLY A 55 10.19 10.18 -7.40
N ARG A 56 10.48 10.66 -8.61
CA ARG A 56 9.56 10.54 -9.75
C ARG A 56 9.80 9.21 -10.43
N VAL A 57 8.72 8.58 -10.88
CA VAL A 57 8.81 7.41 -11.77
C VAL A 57 8.99 7.95 -13.18
N GLU A 58 10.15 7.66 -13.76
CA GLU A 58 10.41 7.90 -15.17
C GLU A 58 10.13 6.61 -15.96
N PRO A 59 9.67 6.70 -17.22
CA PRO A 59 9.48 5.52 -18.06
C PRO A 59 10.79 4.73 -18.18
N HIS A 60 10.70 3.40 -18.02
CA HIS A 60 11.83 2.47 -18.17
C HIS A 60 13.01 2.68 -17.22
N ALA A 61 12.86 3.49 -16.17
CA ALA A 61 13.90 3.67 -15.17
C ALA A 61 13.87 2.56 -14.11
N ASP A 62 15.04 2.17 -13.64
CA ASP A 62 15.17 1.36 -12.42
C ASP A 62 14.81 2.18 -11.17
N ALA A 63 14.50 1.48 -10.08
CA ALA A 63 14.19 2.14 -8.83
C ALA A 63 15.44 2.85 -8.26
N PRO A 64 15.32 4.12 -7.81
CA PRO A 64 16.45 4.84 -7.21
C PRO A 64 17.08 4.10 -6.02
N ILE A 65 18.40 4.22 -5.87
CA ILE A 65 19.14 3.54 -4.79
C ILE A 65 18.64 4.01 -3.41
N GLY A 66 18.44 5.31 -3.23
CA GLY A 66 18.07 5.91 -1.94
C GLY A 66 16.56 6.01 -1.65
N LEU A 67 15.73 5.09 -2.17
CA LEU A 67 14.30 5.10 -1.85
C LEU A 67 14.09 4.90 -0.34
N ALA A 68 13.37 5.84 0.27
CA ALA A 68 13.00 5.80 1.69
C ALA A 68 11.47 5.92 1.85
N PRO A 69 10.86 5.16 2.79
CA PRO A 69 9.43 5.20 3.04
C PRO A 69 9.00 6.51 3.73
N ILE A 70 7.91 7.11 3.24
CA ILE A 70 7.35 8.38 3.75
C ILE A 70 6.03 8.15 4.47
N ASN A 71 4.99 7.70 3.76
CA ASN A 71 3.69 7.33 4.33
C ASN A 71 3.38 5.90 3.97
N THR A 72 2.95 5.12 4.95
CA THR A 72 2.85 3.66 4.85
C THR A 72 1.47 3.18 5.26
N ALA A 73 0.77 2.58 4.31
CA ALA A 73 -0.46 1.84 4.57
C ALA A 73 -0.11 0.39 4.94
N VAL A 74 -0.92 -0.22 5.80
CA VAL A 74 -0.74 -1.61 6.24
C VAL A 74 -1.98 -2.40 5.88
N GLY A 75 -1.80 -3.65 5.48
CA GLY A 75 -2.87 -4.61 5.29
C GLY A 75 -2.55 -5.97 5.91
N ILE A 76 -3.60 -6.74 6.18
CA ILE A 76 -3.54 -8.09 6.76
C ILE A 76 -4.02 -9.08 5.70
N LEU A 77 -3.35 -10.22 5.57
CA LEU A 77 -3.67 -11.26 4.60
C LEU A 77 -5.12 -11.73 4.79
N LEU A 78 -5.91 -11.56 3.74
CA LEU A 78 -7.32 -11.95 3.68
C LEU A 78 -7.47 -13.30 2.98
N SER A 79 -6.77 -13.49 1.86
CA SER A 79 -6.80 -14.74 1.11
C SER A 79 -5.49 -14.94 0.34
N GLN A 80 -5.16 -16.21 0.11
CA GLN A 80 -3.99 -16.62 -0.66
C GLN A 80 -4.40 -17.77 -1.58
N THR A 81 -4.18 -17.60 -2.89
CA THR A 81 -4.41 -18.64 -3.91
C THR A 81 -3.08 -19.07 -4.53
N ALA A 82 -3.12 -19.82 -5.63
CA ALA A 82 -1.93 -20.13 -6.41
C ALA A 82 -1.48 -18.92 -7.25
N GLU A 83 -2.39 -18.02 -7.60
CA GLU A 83 -2.20 -16.93 -8.55
C GLU A 83 -2.07 -15.56 -7.88
N ASP A 84 -2.67 -15.38 -6.69
CA ASP A 84 -2.73 -14.08 -6.02
C ASP A 84 -2.68 -14.14 -4.49
N LEU A 85 -2.39 -12.96 -3.92
CA LEU A 85 -2.60 -12.63 -2.51
C LEU A 85 -3.55 -11.46 -2.44
N THR A 86 -4.52 -11.52 -1.54
CA THR A 86 -5.36 -10.37 -1.19
C THR A 86 -5.18 -10.02 0.27
N PHE A 87 -5.02 -8.73 0.54
CA PHE A 87 -4.85 -8.17 1.87
C PHE A 87 -5.95 -7.15 2.14
N LEU A 88 -6.49 -7.15 3.34
CA LEU A 88 -7.43 -6.15 3.84
C LEU A 88 -6.65 -4.99 4.47
N MET A 89 -6.84 -3.76 3.98
CA MET A 89 -6.16 -2.58 4.51
C MET A 89 -6.75 -2.18 5.87
N VAL A 90 -5.89 -1.72 6.80
CA VAL A 90 -6.29 -1.44 8.17
C VAL A 90 -6.22 0.04 8.55
N ARG A 91 -7.21 0.47 9.34
CA ARG A 91 -7.28 1.82 9.91
C ARG A 91 -6.50 1.96 11.23
N GLN A 92 -6.04 0.85 11.81
CA GLN A 92 -5.25 0.82 13.04
C GLN A 92 -3.99 -0.02 12.78
N PRO A 93 -2.82 0.41 13.27
CA PRO A 93 -1.61 -0.36 13.10
C PRO A 93 -1.71 -1.66 13.92
N PRO A 94 -1.21 -2.80 13.42
CA PRO A 94 -1.08 -4.01 14.24
C PRO A 94 -0.23 -3.75 15.49
N THR A 95 -0.60 -4.35 16.63
CA THR A 95 0.12 -4.15 17.90
C THR A 95 1.57 -4.64 17.79
N HIS A 96 2.53 -3.85 18.27
CA HIS A 96 3.96 -4.18 18.27
C HIS A 96 4.58 -4.42 16.87
N PHE A 97 3.95 -3.93 15.81
CA PHE A 97 4.47 -4.01 14.46
C PHE A 97 5.22 -2.71 14.08
N PRO A 98 6.56 -2.75 13.87
CA PRO A 98 7.30 -1.57 13.45
C PRO A 98 6.91 -1.18 12.02
N ILE A 99 6.53 0.09 11.83
CA ILE A 99 6.15 0.63 10.53
C ILE A 99 7.22 1.61 10.09
N ALA A 100 7.81 1.38 8.92
CA ALA A 100 8.75 2.33 8.32
C ALA A 100 7.97 3.52 7.73
N GLY A 101 8.39 4.75 8.03
CA GLY A 101 7.64 5.97 7.67
C GLY A 101 6.44 6.25 8.59
N ALA A 102 5.58 7.18 8.19
CA ALA A 102 4.38 7.53 8.93
C ALA A 102 3.21 6.59 8.60
N PHE A 103 2.58 5.99 9.61
CA PHE A 103 1.39 5.15 9.40
C PHE A 103 0.25 5.97 8.80
N LEU A 104 -0.34 5.46 7.72
CA LEU A 104 -1.46 6.05 7.02
C LEU A 104 -2.68 5.13 7.17
N PRO A 105 -3.66 5.48 8.02
CA PRO A 105 -4.90 4.72 8.17
C PRO A 105 -5.67 4.63 6.85
N THR A 106 -6.01 3.42 6.42
CA THR A 106 -6.75 3.20 5.16
C THR A 106 -7.69 2.02 5.29
N ASP A 107 -8.80 2.06 4.57
CA ASP A 107 -9.69 0.93 4.32
C ASP A 107 -9.70 0.58 2.83
N GLY A 108 -10.02 -0.68 2.53
CA GLY A 108 -9.96 -1.22 1.17
C GLY A 108 -9.17 -2.51 1.13
N TYR A 109 -8.69 -2.87 -0.05
CA TYR A 109 -7.91 -4.09 -0.24
C TYR A 109 -6.74 -3.87 -1.18
N CYS A 110 -5.71 -4.68 -1.01
CA CYS A 110 -4.56 -4.77 -1.88
C CYS A 110 -4.47 -6.19 -2.44
N ARG A 111 -4.29 -6.32 -3.75
CA ARG A 111 -4.04 -7.58 -4.44
C ARG A 111 -2.66 -7.58 -5.06
N ILE A 112 -1.90 -8.63 -4.82
CA ILE A 112 -0.60 -8.87 -5.45
C ILE A 112 -0.73 -10.12 -6.31
N PHE A 113 -0.26 -10.03 -7.55
CA PHE A 113 -0.37 -11.09 -8.53
C PHE A 113 0.75 -11.00 -9.55
N GLU A 114 1.05 -12.11 -10.21
CA GLU A 114 1.98 -12.13 -11.33
C GLU A 114 1.22 -11.95 -12.64
N SER A 115 1.73 -11.12 -13.55
CA SER A 115 1.17 -10.95 -14.88
C SER A 115 2.27 -10.62 -15.88
N GLN A 116 2.33 -11.38 -16.97
CA GLN A 116 3.35 -11.26 -18.03
C GLN A 116 4.80 -11.35 -17.48
N GLY A 117 5.02 -12.23 -16.49
CA GLY A 117 6.33 -12.44 -15.87
C GLY A 117 6.81 -11.30 -14.97
N SER A 118 5.92 -10.38 -14.59
CA SER A 118 6.23 -9.29 -13.65
C SER A 118 5.23 -9.26 -12.49
N PHE A 119 5.73 -8.91 -11.31
CA PHE A 119 4.91 -8.70 -10.12
C PHE A 119 4.12 -7.41 -10.25
N ARG A 120 2.81 -7.52 -10.06
CA ARG A 120 1.88 -6.39 -10.08
C ARG A 120 1.16 -6.29 -8.75
N LEU A 121 0.84 -5.06 -8.41
CA LEU A 121 0.02 -4.72 -7.26
C LEU A 121 -1.13 -3.86 -7.76
N ARG A 122 -2.35 -4.25 -7.38
CA ARG A 122 -3.54 -3.41 -7.53
C ARG A 122 -4.13 -3.20 -6.16
N SER A 123 -4.33 -1.96 -5.79
CA SER A 123 -4.86 -1.64 -4.47
C SER A 123 -5.91 -0.54 -4.60
N GLU A 124 -7.02 -0.73 -3.93
CA GLU A 124 -8.17 0.17 -4.00
C GLU A 124 -8.69 0.41 -2.60
N GLY A 125 -8.99 1.66 -2.30
CA GLY A 125 -9.41 2.00 -0.97
C GLY A 125 -9.81 3.44 -0.80
N ARG A 126 -10.03 3.77 0.46
CA ARG A 126 -10.31 5.13 0.89
C ARG A 126 -9.36 5.48 2.03
N HIS A 127 -9.14 6.78 2.16
CA HIS A 127 -8.48 7.32 3.33
C HIS A 127 -9.55 7.95 4.22
N ALA A 128 -9.82 7.30 5.35
CA ALA A 128 -10.67 7.86 6.38
C ALA A 128 -9.89 8.96 7.12
N HIS A 129 -10.43 10.18 7.11
CA HIS A 129 -9.82 11.29 7.82
C HIS A 129 -10.05 11.14 9.34
N GLY A 130 -8.98 10.89 10.08
CA GLY A 130 -8.96 11.04 11.52
C GLY A 130 -7.56 10.79 12.06
N ALA A 131 -6.80 11.86 12.29
CA ALA A 131 -5.57 11.78 13.07
C ALA A 131 -5.98 11.46 14.51
N ARG A 132 -5.93 10.19 14.88
CA ARG A 132 -6.18 9.80 16.25
C ARG A 132 -4.97 10.22 17.09
N ARG A 133 -5.21 10.84 18.25
CA ARG A 133 -4.14 11.04 19.24
C ARG A 133 -3.62 9.67 19.71
N PRO A 134 -2.32 9.50 19.96
CA PRO A 134 -1.71 8.21 20.29
C PRO A 134 -2.21 7.55 21.60
N ASP A 135 -3.12 8.17 22.34
CA ASP A 135 -3.27 7.95 23.78
C ASP A 135 -4.66 7.47 24.22
N SER A 136 -5.28 6.59 23.44
CA SER A 136 -6.40 5.83 23.98
C SER A 136 -6.39 4.44 23.39
N HIS A 137 -6.67 3.42 24.20
CA HIS A 137 -6.88 2.04 23.74
C HIS A 137 -8.33 1.80 23.28
N VAL A 138 -9.12 2.87 23.12
CA VAL A 138 -10.54 2.78 22.78
C VAL A 138 -10.68 2.34 21.33
N ARG A 139 -11.39 1.27 21.00
CA ARG A 139 -11.72 0.91 19.61
C ARG A 139 -12.73 1.91 19.05
N SER A 140 -12.32 3.15 18.80
CA SER A 140 -13.18 4.15 18.18
C SER A 140 -13.27 3.82 16.70
N ASP A 141 -14.48 3.51 16.24
CA ASP A 141 -14.79 3.52 14.83
C ASP A 141 -14.40 4.90 14.26
N LEU A 142 -13.56 4.93 13.23
CA LEU A 142 -13.17 6.18 12.59
C LEU A 142 -14.39 6.61 11.76
N PRO A 143 -15.10 7.70 12.13
CA PRO A 143 -16.32 8.08 11.43
C PRO A 143 -16.00 8.39 9.98
N ASP A 144 -16.99 8.18 9.11
CA ASP A 144 -16.88 8.65 7.73
C ASP A 144 -16.59 10.16 7.72
N PRO A 145 -15.70 10.62 6.84
CA PRO A 145 -15.34 12.02 6.74
C PRO A 145 -16.56 12.86 6.35
N ALA A 146 -16.63 14.08 6.88
CA ALA A 146 -17.65 15.04 6.48
C ALA A 146 -17.61 15.27 4.95
N PRO A 147 -18.77 15.58 4.32
CA PRO A 147 -18.81 15.88 2.89
C PRO A 147 -17.77 16.94 2.50
N ASN A 148 -17.01 16.68 1.44
CA ASN A 148 -15.95 17.56 0.92
C ASN A 148 -14.72 17.76 1.82
N ALA A 149 -14.50 16.92 2.84
CA ALA A 149 -13.25 16.93 3.61
C ALA A 149 -12.05 16.82 2.67
N ARG A 150 -11.24 17.89 2.58
CA ARG A 150 -10.18 18.04 1.55
C ARG A 150 -9.14 16.92 1.54
N ARG A 151 -8.99 16.22 2.67
CA ARG A 151 -8.03 15.11 2.86
C ARG A 151 -8.67 13.73 2.71
N ALA A 152 -10.00 13.62 2.67
CA ALA A 152 -10.69 12.37 2.43
C ALA A 152 -10.74 12.08 0.93
N LEU A 153 -10.08 11.01 0.52
CA LEU A 153 -9.93 10.65 -0.88
C LEU A 153 -10.15 9.15 -1.06
N GLY A 154 -10.82 8.80 -2.15
CA GLY A 154 -10.71 7.46 -2.71
C GLY A 154 -9.41 7.37 -3.51
N TRP A 155 -8.82 6.20 -3.56
CA TRP A 155 -7.59 5.98 -4.32
C TRP A 155 -7.61 4.61 -5.00
N HIS A 156 -6.96 4.57 -6.16
CA HIS A 156 -6.66 3.37 -6.92
C HIS A 156 -5.18 3.39 -7.24
N ILE A 157 -4.48 2.30 -6.93
CA ILE A 157 -3.05 2.13 -7.18
C ILE A 157 -2.90 0.95 -8.13
N GLU A 158 -2.19 1.18 -9.22
CA GLU A 158 -1.64 0.13 -10.06
C GLU A 158 -0.13 0.25 -10.02
N ALA A 159 0.57 -0.82 -9.68
CA ALA A 159 2.02 -0.81 -9.60
C ALA A 159 2.65 -2.05 -10.22
N VAL A 160 3.85 -1.88 -10.76
CA VAL A 160 4.65 -2.95 -11.36
C VAL A 160 6.02 -2.96 -10.70
N LYS A 161 6.55 -4.15 -10.39
CA LYS A 161 7.90 -4.29 -9.82
C LYS A 161 8.95 -3.78 -10.80
N HIS A 162 9.95 -3.08 -10.27
CA HIS A 162 11.19 -2.75 -10.96
C HIS A 162 12.38 -3.31 -10.19
N ASN A 163 13.53 -3.40 -10.85
CA ASN A 163 14.77 -3.79 -10.19
C ASN A 163 15.17 -2.71 -9.19
N TRP A 164 15.63 -3.13 -8.03
CA TRP A 164 16.04 -2.24 -6.95
C TRP A 164 17.16 -2.85 -6.13
N VAL A 165 18.20 -2.06 -5.84
CA VAL A 165 19.35 -2.53 -5.04
C VAL A 165 18.94 -2.90 -3.61
N GLY A 166 17.90 -2.27 -3.07
CA GLY A 166 17.36 -2.58 -1.74
C GLY A 166 16.39 -3.76 -1.70
N GLU A 167 16.26 -4.54 -2.79
CA GLU A 167 15.31 -5.65 -2.82
C GLU A 167 15.73 -6.80 -1.89
N PHE A 168 14.72 -7.45 -1.31
CA PHE A 168 14.88 -8.65 -0.51
C PHE A 168 13.73 -9.61 -0.78
N ILE A 169 14.03 -10.90 -0.93
CA ILE A 169 13.03 -11.97 -1.10
C ILE A 169 13.52 -13.19 -0.33
N SER A 170 12.69 -13.75 0.55
CA SER A 170 13.01 -14.93 1.38
C SER A 170 12.46 -16.24 0.85
#